data_AF-A0A976D0L8-F1
#
_entry.id   AF-A0A976D0L8-F1
#
_cell.length_a   1.000
_cell.length_b   1.000
_cell.length_c   1.000
_cell.angle_alpha   90.00
_cell.angle_beta   90.00
_cell.angle_gamma   90.00
#
_symmetry.space_group_name_H-M   'P 1'
#
loop_
_entity.id
_entity.type
_entity.pdbx_description
1 polymer ?
#
loop_
_entity_poly.entity_id
_entity_poly.type
_entity_poly.pdbx_seq_one_letter_code
_entity_poly.pdbx_strand_id
1 'polypeptide(L)'
;MAHQFPRVAWADGTTLYEVNLRQYTAAGSFAAFSQHLPRLKNMGIGCLWFMPFTPISLVKRQGSLGSYYACSSYTQVGEEFGTLADFKALVSQAHHLGMKVIMDWVANHTGADHEW
;
A
#
# COMPACT_ATOMS: atom_id res chain seq x y z
N MET A 1 -23.51 0.75 -26.78
CA MET A 1 -23.96 1.28 -25.48
C MET A 1 -22.80 1.14 -24.51
N ALA A 2 -22.40 2.22 -23.83
CA ALA A 2 -21.33 2.11 -22.84
C ALA A 2 -21.87 1.29 -21.65
N HIS A 3 -21.25 0.15 -21.37
CA HIS A 3 -21.52 -0.59 -20.13
C HIS A 3 -21.07 0.30 -18.97
N GLN A 4 -22.04 0.91 -18.28
CA GLN A 4 -21.76 1.71 -17.11
C GLN A 4 -21.57 0.75 -15.94
N PHE A 5 -20.32 0.55 -15.54
CA PHE A 5 -20.02 -0.26 -14.36
C PHE A 5 -20.66 0.41 -13.12
N PRO A 6 -21.35 -0.36 -12.26
CA PRO A 6 -21.90 0.18 -11.03
C PRO A 6 -20.77 0.71 -10.17
N ARG A 7 -20.85 1.99 -9.78
CA ARG A 7 -19.88 2.60 -8.87
C ARG A 7 -20.11 2.09 -7.46
N VAL A 8 -19.03 1.84 -6.73
CA VAL A 8 -19.11 1.58 -5.30
C VAL A 8 -19.55 2.87 -4.59
N ALA A 9 -20.58 2.78 -3.74
CA ALA A 9 -21.24 3.94 -3.16
C ALA A 9 -20.31 4.86 -2.33
N TRP A 10 -19.19 4.33 -1.83
CA TRP A 10 -18.23 5.10 -1.04
C TRP A 10 -17.26 5.92 -1.89
N ALA A 11 -17.10 5.62 -3.19
CA ALA A 11 -16.06 6.26 -4.01
C ALA A 11 -16.40 7.71 -4.37
N ASP A 12 -17.68 8.03 -4.57
CA ASP A 12 -18.09 9.37 -4.95
C ASP A 12 -17.82 10.37 -3.81
N GLY A 13 -17.02 11.41 -4.09
CA GLY A 13 -16.66 12.44 -3.12
C GLY A 13 -15.60 12.04 -2.08
N THR A 14 -14.99 10.85 -2.19
CA THR A 14 -13.93 10.41 -1.26
C THR A 14 -12.58 11.03 -1.62
N THR A 15 -11.91 11.61 -0.61
CA THR A 15 -10.52 12.05 -0.72
C THR A 15 -9.57 10.86 -0.59
N LEU A 16 -8.72 10.67 -1.60
CA LEU A 16 -7.67 9.65 -1.63
C LEU A 16 -6.34 10.23 -1.13
N TYR A 17 -5.59 9.46 -0.36
CA TYR A 17 -4.21 9.75 0.01
C TYR A 17 -3.31 8.59 -0.39
N GLU A 18 -2.36 8.84 -1.29
CA GLU A 18 -1.34 7.87 -1.66
C GLU A 18 -0.26 7.80 -0.57
N VAL A 19 0.05 6.59 -0.14
CA VAL A 19 0.96 6.30 0.97
C VAL A 19 2.23 5.66 0.42
N ASN A 20 3.33 6.41 0.50
CA ASN A 20 4.67 5.86 0.39
C ASN A 20 5.20 5.55 1.80
N LEU A 21 5.05 4.29 2.23
CA LEU A 21 5.43 3.85 3.58
C LEU A 21 6.88 4.18 3.94
N ARG A 22 7.81 3.85 3.03
CA ARG A 22 9.26 4.04 3.22
C ARG A 22 9.63 5.51 3.51
N GLN A 23 8.87 6.45 2.96
CA GLN A 23 9.17 7.89 3.09
C GLN A 23 8.29 8.62 4.10
N TYR A 24 7.16 8.03 4.51
CA TYR A 24 6.19 8.72 5.37
C TYR A 24 6.68 8.82 6.83
N THR A 25 7.37 7.79 7.34
CA THR A 25 8.01 7.81 8.66
C THR A 25 9.47 7.39 8.55
N ALA A 26 10.30 7.78 9.51
CA ALA A 26 11.71 7.34 9.56
C ALA A 26 11.85 5.81 9.65
N ALA A 27 10.90 5.13 10.31
CA ALA A 27 10.91 3.67 10.42
C ALA A 27 10.41 2.96 9.15
N GLY A 28 9.64 3.65 8.31
CA GLY A 28 9.11 3.09 7.07
C GLY A 28 8.08 1.97 7.20
N SER A 29 7.60 1.64 8.41
CA SER A 29 6.79 0.45 8.68
C SER A 29 5.28 0.70 8.80
N PHE A 30 4.47 -0.35 8.65
CA PHE A 30 3.02 -0.28 8.86
C PHE A 30 2.70 0.20 10.28
N ALA A 31 3.37 -0.33 11.29
CA ALA A 31 3.13 0.01 12.69
C ALA A 31 3.39 1.51 12.97
N ALA A 32 4.47 2.05 12.42
CA ALA A 32 4.78 3.48 12.54
C ALA A 32 3.76 4.34 11.81
N PHE A 33 3.38 3.97 10.58
CA PHE A 33 2.35 4.69 9.83
C PHE A 33 0.97 4.66 10.53
N SER A 34 0.60 3.53 11.14
CA SER A 34 -0.71 3.34 11.78
C SER A 34 -1.02 4.38 12.86
N GLN A 35 0.01 4.90 13.52
CA GLN A 35 -0.10 5.97 14.53
C GLN A 35 -0.64 7.28 13.95
N HIS A 36 -0.53 7.49 12.63
CA HIS A 36 -0.98 8.70 11.95
C HIS A 36 -2.40 8.59 11.38
N LEU A 37 -3.05 7.42 11.45
CA LEU A 37 -4.42 7.23 10.95
C LEU A 37 -5.44 8.23 11.55
N PRO A 38 -5.42 8.55 12.87
CA PRO A 38 -6.33 9.56 13.41
C PRO A 38 -6.10 10.95 12.82
N ARG A 39 -4.84 11.33 12.57
CA ARG A 39 -4.52 12.62 11.93
C ARG A 39 -5.05 12.67 10.50
N LEU A 40 -4.83 11.62 9.71
CA LEU A 40 -5.30 11.53 8.33
C LEU A 40 -6.83 11.55 8.26
N LYS A 41 -7.51 10.87 9.19
CA LYS A 41 -8.96 10.94 9.32
C LYS A 41 -9.43 12.38 9.59
N ASN A 42 -8.79 13.08 10.51
CA ASN A 42 -9.11 14.47 10.83
C ASN A 42 -8.85 15.44 9.67
N MET A 43 -7.93 15.11 8.76
CA MET A 43 -7.71 15.85 7.51
C MET A 43 -8.79 15.60 6.45
N GLY A 44 -9.74 14.68 6.69
CA GLY A 44 -10.79 14.35 5.74
C GLY A 44 -10.42 13.26 4.73
N ILE A 45 -9.34 12.51 4.96
CA ILE A 45 -8.98 11.38 4.11
C ILE A 45 -10.00 10.25 4.30
N GLY A 46 -10.58 9.79 3.20
CA GLY A 46 -11.56 8.70 3.18
C GLY A 46 -11.00 7.39 2.62
N CYS A 47 -9.93 7.44 1.84
CA CYS A 47 -9.27 6.24 1.31
C CYS A 47 -7.74 6.39 1.32
N LEU A 48 -7.06 5.33 1.75
CA LEU A 48 -5.62 5.19 1.70
C LEU A 48 -5.26 4.29 0.51
N TRP A 49 -4.37 4.74 -0.36
CA TRP A 49 -3.81 3.93 -1.43
C TRP A 49 -2.33 3.70 -1.14
N PHE A 50 -1.97 2.45 -0.86
CA PHE A 50 -0.58 2.09 -0.60
C PHE A 50 0.15 1.81 -1.90
N MET A 51 1.30 2.47 -2.09
CA MET A 51 2.32 2.01 -3.05
C MET A 51 2.71 0.55 -2.75
N PRO A 52 3.31 -0.19 -3.72
CA PRO A 52 3.68 -1.58 -3.49
C PRO A 52 4.60 -1.74 -2.27
N PHE A 53 4.26 -2.71 -1.43
CA PHE A 53 5.00 -3.06 -0.21
C PHE A 53 5.40 -4.55 -0.21
N THR A 54 5.37 -5.18 -1.38
CA THR A 54 5.91 -6.52 -1.61
C THR A 54 7.45 -6.50 -1.63
N PRO A 55 8.12 -7.64 -1.40
CA PRO A 55 9.57 -7.73 -1.52
C PRO A 55 10.07 -7.25 -2.89
N ILE A 56 11.19 -6.52 -2.89
CA ILE A 56 11.84 -6.00 -4.10
C ILE A 56 12.94 -6.97 -4.56
N SER A 57 12.98 -7.21 -5.86
CA SER A 57 14.02 -7.98 -6.55
C SER A 57 15.41 -7.43 -6.29
N LEU A 58 16.35 -8.35 -6.01
CA LEU A 58 17.75 -8.02 -5.78
C LEU A 58 18.54 -8.02 -7.08
N VAL A 59 18.18 -8.91 -8.02
CA VAL A 59 18.81 -8.96 -9.35
C VAL A 59 18.50 -7.69 -10.14
N LYS A 60 19.54 -7.08 -10.73
CA LYS A 60 19.48 -5.80 -11.48
C LYS A 60 18.93 -4.61 -10.69
N ARG A 61 18.90 -4.70 -9.37
CA ARG A 61 18.45 -3.61 -8.49
C ARG A 61 19.31 -2.37 -8.68
N GLN A 62 18.65 -1.23 -8.88
CA GLN A 62 19.31 0.07 -8.96
C GLN A 62 19.45 0.67 -7.55
N GLY A 63 20.66 1.07 -7.18
CA GLY A 63 20.98 1.55 -5.84
C GLY A 63 20.76 0.51 -4.74
N SER A 64 20.74 0.97 -3.49
CA SER A 64 20.52 0.10 -2.32
C SER A 64 19.07 -0.27 -2.10
N LEU A 65 18.12 0.58 -2.53
CA LEU A 65 16.70 0.45 -2.21
C LEU A 65 15.88 -0.22 -3.33
N GLY A 66 16.27 -0.06 -4.61
CA GLY A 66 15.48 -0.53 -5.74
C GLY A 66 14.14 0.18 -5.94
N SER A 67 13.39 -0.27 -6.94
CA SER A 67 12.05 0.22 -7.27
C SER A 67 10.98 -0.61 -6.57
N TYR A 68 9.96 0.04 -5.99
CA TYR A 68 8.76 -0.62 -5.44
C TYR A 68 8.06 -1.51 -6.48
N TYR A 69 8.19 -1.18 -7.76
CA TYR A 69 7.50 -1.85 -8.87
C TYR A 69 8.27 -3.05 -9.43
N ALA A 70 9.46 -3.36 -8.90
CA ALA A 70 10.23 -4.54 -9.28
C ALA A 70 10.07 -5.64 -8.23
N CYS A 71 8.85 -6.15 -8.03
CA CYS A 71 8.56 -7.14 -6.99
C CYS A 71 9.26 -8.49 -7.27
N SER A 72 9.56 -9.25 -6.22
CA SER A 72 10.04 -10.64 -6.30
C SER A 72 9.04 -11.67 -5.74
N SER A 73 8.00 -11.22 -5.05
CA SER A 73 6.84 -12.02 -4.64
C SER A 73 5.59 -11.13 -4.62
N TYR A 74 4.45 -11.64 -5.07
CA TYR A 74 3.15 -10.96 -4.88
C TYR A 74 2.42 -11.40 -3.61
N THR A 75 2.86 -12.49 -2.98
CA THR A 75 2.15 -13.12 -1.85
C THR A 75 2.80 -12.79 -0.51
N GLN A 76 3.99 -12.19 -0.54
CA GLN A 76 4.75 -11.79 0.63
C GLN A 76 4.72 -10.27 0.84
N VAL A 77 5.07 -9.88 2.06
CA VAL A 77 5.28 -8.49 2.47
C VAL A 77 6.78 -8.27 2.58
N GLY A 78 7.28 -7.12 2.10
CA GLY A 78 8.68 -6.72 2.28
C GLY A 78 9.00 -6.55 3.75
N GLU A 79 10.04 -7.23 4.23
CA GLU A 79 10.43 -7.25 5.65
C GLU A 79 10.69 -5.85 6.21
N GLU A 80 11.09 -4.89 5.35
CA GLU A 80 11.30 -3.50 5.77
C GLU A 80 10.01 -2.79 6.22
N PHE A 81 8.84 -3.29 5.81
CA PHE A 81 7.54 -2.70 6.12
C PHE A 81 6.89 -3.35 7.35
N GLY A 82 7.31 -4.57 7.71
CA GLY A 82 6.75 -5.39 8.78
C GLY A 82 6.21 -6.73 8.28
N THR A 83 5.17 -7.24 8.93
CA THR A 83 4.54 -8.53 8.60
C THR A 83 3.16 -8.37 7.96
N LEU A 84 2.64 -9.45 7.38
CA LEU A 84 1.24 -9.50 6.93
C LEU A 84 0.25 -9.25 8.08
N ALA A 85 0.59 -9.67 9.31
CA ALA A 85 -0.23 -9.40 10.49
C ALA A 85 -0.28 -7.90 10.82
N ASP A 86 0.85 -7.20 10.71
CA ASP A 86 0.93 -5.76 10.91
C ASP A 86 0.09 -5.01 9.87
N PHE A 87 0.15 -5.43 8.60
CA PHE A 87 -0.69 -4.83 7.56
C PHE A 87 -2.18 -5.07 7.83
N LYS A 88 -2.58 -6.29 8.23
CA LYS A 88 -3.97 -6.59 8.62
C LYS A 88 -4.43 -5.75 9.82
N ALA A 89 -3.57 -5.51 10.80
CA ALA A 89 -3.87 -4.66 11.95
C ALA A 89 -4.10 -3.20 11.51
N LEU A 90 -3.23 -2.68 10.64
CA LEU A 90 -3.39 -1.35 10.05
C LEU A 90 -4.72 -1.23 9.29
N VAL A 91 -5.02 -2.18 8.40
CA VAL A 91 -6.26 -2.21 7.62
C VAL A 91 -7.48 -2.22 8.57
N SER A 92 -7.44 -3.04 9.62
CA SER A 92 -8.51 -3.09 10.62
C SER A 92 -8.70 -1.73 11.31
N GLN A 93 -7.61 -1.07 11.71
CA GLN A 93 -7.67 0.26 12.32
C GLN A 93 -8.20 1.32 11.36
N ALA A 94 -7.77 1.29 10.09
CA ALA A 94 -8.26 2.21 9.06
C ALA A 94 -9.77 2.04 8.84
N HIS A 95 -10.24 0.79 8.77
CA HIS A 95 -11.67 0.47 8.66
C HIS A 95 -12.47 0.92 9.89
N HIS A 96 -11.94 0.76 11.11
CA HIS A 96 -12.59 1.28 12.33
C HIS A 96 -12.77 2.81 12.31
N LEU A 97 -11.90 3.53 11.62
CA LEU A 97 -11.99 4.98 11.41
C LEU A 97 -12.85 5.36 10.18
N GLY A 98 -13.47 4.38 9.54
CA GLY A 98 -14.31 4.55 8.35
C GLY A 98 -13.53 4.88 7.09
N MET A 99 -12.22 4.64 7.06
CA MET A 99 -11.41 4.77 5.84
C MET A 99 -11.47 3.50 5.00
N LYS A 100 -11.19 3.61 3.70
CA LYS A 100 -10.96 2.48 2.79
C LYS A 100 -9.46 2.29 2.53
N VAL A 101 -9.08 1.10 2.10
CA VAL A 101 -7.70 0.77 1.75
C VAL A 101 -7.66 0.17 0.36
N ILE A 102 -6.75 0.69 -0.46
CA ILE A 102 -6.38 0.16 -1.77
C ILE A 102 -4.91 -0.26 -1.70
N MET A 103 -4.61 -1.44 -2.25
CA MET A 103 -3.25 -1.90 -2.48
C MET A 103 -2.89 -1.73 -3.94
N ASP A 104 -1.69 -1.22 -4.21
CA ASP A 104 -1.15 -1.24 -5.56
C ASP A 104 -0.64 -2.64 -5.91
N TRP A 105 -1.16 -3.20 -7.01
CA TRP A 105 -0.77 -4.50 -7.54
C TRP A 105 -0.51 -4.39 -9.04
N VAL A 106 0.72 -4.65 -9.45
CA VAL A 106 1.19 -4.39 -10.82
C VAL A 106 1.43 -5.70 -11.56
N ALA A 107 0.41 -6.18 -12.29
CA ALA A 107 0.47 -7.43 -13.04
C ALA A 107 1.34 -7.39 -14.31
N ASN A 108 1.67 -6.20 -14.80
CA ASN A 108 2.30 -6.03 -16.12
C ASN A 108 3.76 -6.50 -16.16
N HIS A 109 4.45 -6.53 -15.02
CA HIS A 109 5.88 -6.87 -14.93
C HIS A 109 6.30 -7.23 -13.50
N THR A 110 7.53 -7.75 -13.38
CA THR A 110 8.21 -8.07 -12.11
C THR A 110 9.64 -7.58 -12.08
N GLY A 111 10.26 -7.77 -10.92
CA GLY A 111 11.71 -7.89 -10.82
C GLY A 111 12.27 -9.16 -11.47
N ALA A 112 13.59 -9.20 -11.60
CA ALA A 112 14.30 -10.18 -12.42
C ALA A 112 14.48 -11.55 -11.73
N ASP A 113 14.29 -11.61 -10.41
CA ASP A 113 14.39 -12.82 -9.58
C ASP A 113 13.05 -13.19 -8.92
N HIS A 114 11.93 -12.91 -9.59
CA HIS A 114 10.61 -13.23 -9.07
C HIS A 114 10.38 -14.75 -8.95
N GLU A 115 9.69 -15.17 -7.88
CA GLU A 115 9.37 -16.57 -7.54
C GLU A 115 8.40 -17.32 -8.50
N TRP A 116 7.88 -16.69 -9.55
CA TRP A 116 6.77 -17.24 -10.36
C TRP A 116 7.09 -18.55 -11.09
#